data_AF-A0A536C8D6-F1
#
_entry.id   AF-A0A536C8D6-F1
#
_cell.length_a   1.000
_cell.length_b   1.000
_cell.length_c   1.000
_cell.angle_alpha   90.00
_cell.angle_beta   90.00
_cell.angle_gamma   90.00
#
_symmetry.space_group_name_H-M   'P 1'
#
loop_
_entity.id
_entity.type
_entity.pdbx_description
1 polymer ?
#
loop_
_entity_poly.entity_id
_entity_poly.type
_entity_poly.pdbx_seq_one_letter_code
_entity_poly.pdbx_strand_id
1 'polypeptide(L)'
;MVQITERASTELRRLLTDHFARPQQGVRLRLNDAGDLAMTIDVPHAGDSIIRRDNLPVLIVDGRLAARLAQRVLDYPAESGTGGGFSLRWRTSEQPQQ
;
A
#
# COMPACT_ATOMS: atom_id res chain seq x y z
N MET A 1 11.39 -0.31 -3.19
CA MET A 1 10.40 0.32 -2.29
C MET A 1 9.22 0.75 -3.15
N VAL A 2 8.00 0.33 -2.81
CA VAL A 2 6.79 0.66 -3.59
C VAL A 2 6.54 2.16 -3.54
N GLN A 3 6.05 2.72 -4.65
CA GLN A 3 5.63 4.12 -4.67
C GLN A 3 4.15 4.20 -4.36
N ILE A 4 3.74 5.24 -3.65
CA ILE A 4 2.34 5.51 -3.38
C ILE A 4 2.01 6.88 -3.96
N THR A 5 0.84 7.01 -4.59
CA THR A 5 0.34 8.31 -5.00
C THR A 5 -0.08 9.12 -3.76
N GLU A 6 -0.15 10.44 -3.88
CA GLU A 6 -0.62 11.29 -2.78
C GLU A 6 -2.06 10.93 -2.38
N ARG A 7 -2.91 10.59 -3.36
CA ARG A 7 -4.28 10.13 -3.11
C ARG A 7 -4.30 8.85 -2.28
N ALA A 8 -3.51 7.84 -2.66
CA ALA A 8 -3.38 6.63 -1.88
C ALA A 8 -2.88 6.93 -0.46
N SER A 9 -1.89 7.80 -0.31
CA SER A 9 -1.37 8.22 1.00
C SER A 9 -2.45 8.86 1.89
N THR A 10 -3.28 9.74 1.33
CA THR A 10 -4.38 10.40 2.04
C THR A 10 -5.43 9.40 2.48
N GLU A 11 -5.81 8.47 1.62
CA GLU A 11 -6.82 7.45 1.95
C GLU A 11 -6.30 6.41 2.94
N LEU A 12 -5.03 6.02 2.90
CA LEU A 12 -4.41 5.17 3.93
C LEU A 12 -4.49 5.84 5.30
N ARG A 13 -4.18 7.15 5.38
CA ARG A 13 -4.29 7.91 6.63
C ARG A 13 -5.74 8.02 7.10
N ARG A 14 -6.68 8.20 6.16
CA ARG A 14 -8.12 8.23 6.45
C ARG A 14 -8.59 6.89 7.03
N LEU A 15 -8.21 5.77 6.42
CA LEU A 15 -8.50 4.42 6.93
C LEU A 15 -7.95 4.21 8.34
N LEU A 16 -6.70 4.59 8.58
CA LEU A 16 -6.11 4.48 9.92
C LEU A 16 -6.89 5.31 10.95
N THR A 17 -7.38 6.49 10.55
CA THR A 17 -8.18 7.37 11.43
C THR A 17 -9.56 6.77 11.68
N ASP A 18 -10.24 6.29 10.64
CA ASP A 18 -11.59 5.72 10.69
C ASP A 18 -11.64 4.44 11.55
N HIS A 19 -10.59 3.63 11.46
CA HIS A 19 -10.43 2.42 12.27
C HIS A 19 -9.78 2.66 13.64
N PHE A 20 -9.60 3.92 14.06
CA PHE A 20 -8.94 4.29 15.34
C PHE A 20 -7.60 3.59 15.56
N ALA A 21 -6.81 3.45 14.49
CA ALA A 21 -5.51 2.80 14.54
C ALA A 21 -4.54 3.57 15.44
N ARG A 22 -3.69 2.84 16.16
CA ARG A 22 -2.67 3.44 17.02
C ARG A 22 -1.59 4.13 16.17
N PRO A 23 -0.87 5.12 16.72
CA PRO A 23 0.22 5.80 16.01
C PRO A 23 1.38 4.88 15.56
N GLN A 24 1.45 3.66 16.11
CA GLN A 24 2.45 2.65 15.75
C GLN A 24 1.94 1.67 14.69
N GLN A 25 0.63 1.69 14.39
CA GLN A 25 -0.01 0.83 13.42
C GLN A 25 -0.05 1.52 12.05
N GLY A 26 0.08 0.72 11.00
CA GLY A 26 -0.07 1.14 9.63
C GLY A 26 -0.90 0.15 8.85
N VAL A 27 -1.26 0.51 7.62
CA VAL A 27 -1.95 -0.42 6.73
C VAL A 27 -0.93 -1.40 6.18
N ARG A 28 -1.05 -2.66 6.55
CA ARG A 28 -0.26 -3.76 6.02
C ARG A 28 -0.84 -4.27 4.72
N LEU A 29 0.00 -4.28 3.70
CA LEU A 29 -0.28 -4.83 2.39
C LEU A 29 0.25 -6.27 2.31
N ARG A 30 -0.64 -7.21 2.04
CA ARG A 30 -0.35 -8.63 1.85
C ARG A 30 -1.07 -9.15 0.63
N LEU A 31 -0.63 -10.29 0.11
CA LEU A 31 -1.42 -11.05 -0.84
C LEU A 31 -2.39 -11.96 -0.07
N ASN A 32 -3.63 -12.09 -0.54
CA ASN A 32 -4.53 -13.14 -0.09
C ASN A 32 -4.23 -14.45 -0.84
N ASP A 33 -4.91 -15.53 -0.47
CA ASP A 33 -4.75 -16.85 -1.10
C ASP A 33 -5.15 -16.87 -2.59
N ALA A 34 -5.97 -15.92 -3.04
CA ALA A 34 -6.32 -15.72 -4.45
C ALA A 34 -5.23 -14.97 -5.24
N GLY A 35 -4.20 -14.45 -4.56
CA GLY A 35 -3.15 -13.63 -5.17
C GLY A 35 -3.56 -12.16 -5.37
N ASP A 36 -4.71 -11.74 -4.85
CA ASP A 36 -5.12 -10.35 -4.78
C ASP A 36 -4.51 -9.64 -3.58
N LEU A 37 -4.53 -8.31 -3.61
CA LEU A 37 -4.07 -7.51 -2.48
C LEU A 37 -5.12 -7.43 -1.40
N ALA A 38 -4.74 -7.86 -0.20
CA ALA A 38 -5.47 -7.62 1.02
C ALA A 38 -4.74 -6.57 1.86
N MET A 39 -5.54 -5.71 2.49
CA MET A 39 -5.08 -4.68 3.40
C MET A 39 -5.60 -4.96 4.79
N THR A 40 -4.71 -4.91 5.78
CA THR A 40 -5.04 -5.13 7.19
C THR A 40 -4.32 -4.11 8.04
N ILE A 41 -4.89 -3.67 9.16
CA ILE A 41 -4.18 -2.76 10.06
C ILE A 41 -3.30 -3.59 10.99
N ASP A 42 -1.99 -3.32 10.99
CA ASP A 42 -1.02 -4.08 11.76
C ASP A 42 0.15 -3.18 12.20
N VAL A 43 0.98 -3.69 13.10
CA VAL A 43 2.25 -3.05 13.47
C VAL A 43 3.37 -3.50 12.53
N PRO A 44 4.37 -2.64 12.25
CA PRO A 44 5.50 -3.02 11.42
C PRO A 44 6.37 -4.08 12.10
N HIS A 45 6.77 -5.11 11.36
CA HIS A 45 7.64 -6.18 11.84
C HIS A 45 9.05 -6.08 11.25
N ALA A 46 10.00 -6.81 11.85
CA ALA A 46 11.37 -6.87 11.36
C ALA A 46 11.42 -7.44 9.93
N GLY A 47 12.03 -6.71 9.01
CA GLY A 47 12.12 -7.08 7.59
C GLY A 47 11.00 -6.50 6.72
N ASP A 48 10.00 -5.84 7.28
CA ASP A 48 8.99 -5.14 6.51
C ASP A 48 9.53 -3.82 5.93
N SER A 49 9.06 -3.48 4.74
CA SER A 49 9.24 -2.15 4.15
C SER A 49 8.14 -1.23 4.63
N ILE A 50 8.52 -0.20 5.38
CA ILE A 50 7.58 0.72 6.03
C ILE A 50 7.66 2.07 5.33
N ILE A 51 6.52 2.56 4.88
CA ILE A 51 6.38 3.93 4.37
C ILE A 51 5.83 4.79 5.51
N ARG A 52 6.61 5.82 5.87
CA ARG A 52 6.24 6.78 6.89
C ARG A 52 5.82 8.12 6.27
N ARG A 53 4.78 8.73 6.82
CA ARG A 53 4.35 10.12 6.55
C ARG A 53 4.18 10.82 7.88
N ASP A 54 4.69 12.04 7.99
CA ASP A 54 4.66 12.80 9.25
C ASP A 54 5.23 12.00 10.44
N ASN A 55 6.29 11.21 10.19
CA ASN A 55 6.92 10.30 11.16
C ASN A 55 6.03 9.13 11.66
N LEU A 56 4.84 8.94 11.08
CA LEU A 56 3.92 7.84 11.38
C LEU A 56 3.91 6.78 10.27
N PRO A 57 3.86 5.48 10.59
CA PRO A 57 3.72 4.41 9.60
C PRO A 57 2.34 4.49 8.94
N VAL A 58 2.31 4.65 7.61
CA VAL A 58 1.05 4.66 6.84
C VAL A 58 0.85 3.38 6.05
N LEU A 59 1.94 2.83 5.48
CA LEU A 59 1.92 1.57 4.74
C LEU A 59 3.05 0.67 5.24
N ILE A 60 2.72 -0.60 5.46
CA ILE A 60 3.64 -1.66 5.82
C ILE A 60 3.55 -2.70 4.71
N VAL A 61 4.67 -3.07 4.14
CA VAL A 61 4.73 -4.06 3.05
C VAL A 61 5.67 -5.16 3.49
N ASP A 62 5.20 -6.40 3.42
CA ASP A 62 6.06 -7.56 3.67
C ASP A 62 7.34 -7.47 2.83
N GLY A 63 8.51 -7.77 3.41
CA GLY A 63 9.80 -7.62 2.72
C GLY A 63 9.90 -8.39 1.39
N ARG A 64 9.28 -9.57 1.30
CA ARG A 64 9.24 -10.36 0.05
C ARG A 64 8.32 -9.71 -0.97
N LEU A 65 7.20 -9.18 -0.52
CA LEU A 65 6.27 -8.44 -1.37
C LEU A 65 6.88 -7.10 -1.83
N ALA A 66 7.62 -6.41 -0.96
CA ALA A 66 8.23 -5.11 -1.23
C ALA A 66 9.22 -5.14 -2.39
N ALA A 67 9.95 -6.25 -2.54
CA ALA A 67 10.83 -6.48 -3.69
C ALA A 67 10.03 -6.54 -5.01
N ARG A 68 8.91 -7.28 -5.02
CA ARG A 68 8.00 -7.40 -6.18
C ARG A 68 7.27 -6.09 -6.48
N LEU A 69 6.97 -5.31 -5.44
CA LEU A 69 6.28 -4.03 -5.53
C LEU A 69 7.21 -2.84 -5.77
N ALA A 70 8.53 -3.04 -5.80
CA ALA A 70 9.49 -1.96 -6.03
C ALA A 70 9.29 -1.27 -7.41
N GLN A 71 8.73 -1.99 -8.38
CA GLN A 71 8.38 -1.49 -9.71
C GLN A 71 6.88 -1.17 -9.86
N ARG A 72 6.13 -1.14 -8.75
CA ARG A 72 4.70 -0.83 -8.76
C ARG A 72 4.43 0.52 -8.11
N VAL A 73 3.33 1.13 -8.53
CA VAL A 73 2.75 2.34 -7.94
C VAL A 73 1.40 1.94 -7.36
N LEU A 74 1.24 2.12 -6.05
CA LEU A 74 -0.04 2.03 -5.36
C LEU A 74 -0.81 3.32 -5.60
N ASP A 75 -1.94 3.20 -6.28
CA ASP A 75 -2.84 4.30 -6.55
C ASP A 75 -4.23 4.02 -5.96
N TYR A 76 -4.98 5.08 -5.71
CA TYR A 76 -6.35 5.00 -5.23
C TYR A 76 -7.27 5.79 -6.16
N PRO A 77 -7.99 5.11 -7.08
CA PRO A 77 -8.91 5.76 -7.99
C PRO A 77 -10.16 6.25 -7.24
N ALA A 78 -10.56 7.49 -7.52
CA ALA A 78 -11.72 8.12 -6.90
C ALA A 78 -13.05 7.41 -7.24
N GLU A 79 -13.11 6.73 -8.39
CA GLU A 79 -14.25 5.95 -8.85
C GLU A 79 -14.05 4.47 -8.51
N SER A 80 -14.13 4.14 -7.23
CA SER A 80 -14.26 2.75 -6.82
C SER A 80 -15.72 2.48 -6.48
N GLY A 81 -16.50 2.01 -7.46
CA GLY A 81 -17.88 1.60 -7.25
C GLY A 81 -17.99 0.54 -6.15
N THR A 82 -18.87 0.78 -5.18
CA THR A 82 -19.33 -0.09 -4.06
C THR A 82 -18.27 -0.89 -3.27
N GLY A 83 -16.98 -0.63 -3.48
CA GLY A 83 -15.86 -1.39 -2.94
C GLY A 83 -14.52 -0.71 -3.19
N GLY A 84 -14.37 0.53 -2.70
CA GLY A 84 -13.13 1.32 -2.56
C GLY A 84 -11.83 0.51 -2.54
N GLY A 85 -11.18 0.31 -3.70
CA GLY A 85 -10.05 -0.60 -3.83
C GLY A 85 -8.75 0.11 -4.18
N PHE A 86 -7.67 -0.19 -3.47
CA PHE A 86 -6.34 0.25 -3.89
C PHE A 86 -5.90 -0.55 -5.12
N SER A 87 -5.37 0.16 -6.13
CA SER A 87 -4.90 -0.42 -7.38
C SER A 87 -3.38 -0.37 -7.46
N LEU A 88 -2.76 -1.48 -7.83
CA LEU A 88 -1.34 -1.49 -8.17
C LEU A 88 -1.16 -1.34 -9.67
N ARG A 89 -0.64 -0.20 -10.08
CA ARG A 89 -0.18 0.02 -11.45
C ARG A 89 1.29 -0.32 -11.56
N TRP A 90 1.72 -0.79 -12.73
CA TRP A 90 3.14 -0.85 -13.04
C TRP A 90 3.67 0.58 -13.10
N ARG A 91 4.86 0.83 -12.55
CA ARG A 91 5.64 1.98 -13.00
C ARG A 91 5.80 1.76 -14.49
N THR A 92 5.21 2.64 -15.29
CA THR A 92 5.44 2.68 -16.72
C THR A 92 6.93 2.98 -16.92
N SER A 93 7.72 1.92 -16.99
CA SER A 93 9.05 1.93 -17.55
C SER A 93 9.05 0.79 -18.58
N GLU A 94 8.85 1.23 -19.81
CA GLU A 94 9.28 0.59 -21.06
C GLU A 94 8.57 -0.72 -21.42
N GLN A 95 7.66 -0.60 -22.39
CA GLN A 95 7.45 -1.65 -23.39
C GLN A 95 8.82 -2.03 -23.95
N PRO A 96 9.26 -3.30 -23.93
CA PRO A 96 10.21 -3.74 -24.93
C PRO A 96 9.44 -3.71 -26.25
N GLN A 97 9.65 -2.65 -27.04
CA GLN A 97 9.36 -2.69 -28.47
C GLN A 97 10.19 -3.85 -29.04
N GLN A 98 9.50 -4.89 -29.49
CA GLN A 98 10.03 -5.93 -30.37
C GLN A 98 9.72 -5.51 -31.81
#